data_AF-W1PQ00-F1
#
_entry.id   AF-W1PQ00-F1
#
_cell.length_a   1.000
_cell.length_b   1.000
_cell.length_c   1.000
_cell.angle_alpha   90.00
_cell.angle_beta   90.00
_cell.angle_gamma   90.00
#
_symmetry.space_group_name_H-M   'P 1'
#
loop_
_entity.id
_entity.type
_entity.pdbx_description
1 polymer ?
#
loop_
_entity_poly.entity_id
_entity_poly.type
_entity_poly.pdbx_seq_one_letter_code
_entity_poly.pdbx_strand_id
1 'polypeptide(L)' 'MGRGKVELKRIEKPNTRQVTFTKRRNGLLKKAFELSLLCDADVALIVFSSTGRLSEYSSQE' A
#
# COMPACT_ATOMS: atom_id res chain seq x y z
N MET A 1 14.86 16.09 -4.45
CA MET A 1 13.90 16.53 -3.40
C MET A 1 13.75 15.42 -2.37
N GLY A 2 14.04 15.71 -1.10
CA GLY A 2 13.98 14.72 -0.01
C GLY A 2 12.55 14.36 0.41
N ARG A 3 12.43 13.38 1.32
CA ARG A 3 11.15 12.94 1.87
C ARG A 3 10.66 13.93 2.93
N GLY A 4 9.65 14.74 2.59
CA GLY A 4 8.99 15.62 3.57
C GLY A 4 8.17 14.82 4.60
N LYS A 5 8.14 15.31 5.85
CA LYS A 5 7.24 14.80 6.89
C LYS A 5 5.79 15.08 6.49
N VAL A 6 4.89 14.13 6.72
CA VAL A 6 3.46 14.25 6.41
C VAL A 6 2.68 13.94 7.68
N GLU A 7 1.65 14.74 7.98
CA GLU A 7 0.73 14.46 9.08
C GLU A 7 -0.11 13.20 8.79
N LEU A 8 -0.39 12.42 9.83
CA LEU A 8 -1.26 11.24 9.74
C LEU A 8 -2.73 11.66 9.77
N LYS A 9 -3.18 12.26 8.67
CA LYS A 9 -4.57 12.61 8.39
C LYS A 9 -4.90 12.37 6.93
N ARG A 10 -6.19 12.45 6.58
CA ARG A 10 -6.62 12.34 5.18
C ARG A 10 -5.97 13.45 4.34
N ILE A 11 -5.41 13.07 3.19
CA ILE A 11 -4.86 14.04 2.23
C ILE A 11 -6.03 14.62 1.43
N GLU A 12 -6.29 15.91 1.57
CA GLU A 12 -7.43 16.57 0.91
C GLU A 12 -7.24 16.70 -0.60
N LYS A 13 -6.03 17.12 -1.03
CA LYS A 13 -5.70 17.32 -2.45
C LYS A 13 -5.78 16.00 -3.23
N PRO A 14 -6.71 15.84 -4.20
CA PRO A 14 -6.92 14.57 -4.89
C PRO A 14 -5.68 14.03 -5.62
N ASN A 15 -4.97 14.89 -6.36
CA ASN A 15 -3.76 14.49 -7.10
C ASN A 15 -2.66 13.98 -6.16
N THR A 16 -2.42 14.70 -5.05
CA THR A 16 -1.45 14.30 -4.03
C THR A 16 -1.86 13.00 -3.35
N ARG A 17 -3.16 12.83 -3.03
CA ARG A 17 -3.71 11.62 -2.46
C ARG A 17 -3.54 10.43 -3.40
N GLN A 18 -3.81 10.58 -4.69
CA GLN A 18 -3.67 9.52 -5.69
C GLN A 18 -2.20 9.07 -5.85
N VAL A 19 -1.27 10.02 -5.99
CA VAL A 19 0.16 9.69 -6.09
C VAL A 19 0.66 9.03 -4.80
N THR A 20 0.22 9.52 -3.64
CA THR A 20 0.60 8.95 -2.34
C THR A 20 0.03 7.55 -2.15
N PHE A 21 -1.23 7.33 -2.54
CA PHE A 21 -1.88 6.02 -2.53
C PHE A 21 -1.09 5.02 -3.36
N THR A 22 -0.76 5.34 -4.61
CA THR A 22 0.01 4.45 -5.48
C THR A 22 1.37 4.09 -4.87
N LYS A 23 2.11 5.08 -4.36
CA LYS A 23 3.44 4.83 -3.75
C LYS A 23 3.34 4.01 -2.47
N ARG A 24 2.39 4.31 -1.58
CA ARG A 24 2.22 3.59 -0.31
C ARG A 24 1.69 2.18 -0.50
N ARG A 25 0.70 1.99 -1.38
CA ARG A 25 0.17 0.67 -1.74
C ARG A 25 1.29 -0.23 -2.28
N ASN A 26 2.12 0.27 -3.19
CA ASN A 26 3.23 -0.50 -3.73
C ASN A 26 4.26 -0.86 -2.64
N GLY A 27 4.57 0.07 -1.73
CA GLY A 27 5.44 -0.20 -0.59
C GLY A 27 4.86 -1.23 0.39
N LEU A 28 3.53 -1.19 0.62
CA LEU A 28 2.83 -2.14 1.48
C LEU A 28 2.80 -3.54 0.87
N LEU A 29 2.51 -3.67 -0.43
CA LEU A 29 2.58 -4.93 -1.17
C LEU A 29 3.98 -5.57 -1.06
N LYS A 30 5.04 -4.76 -1.25
CA LYS A 30 6.42 -5.22 -1.07
C LYS A 30 6.67 -5.75 0.35
N LYS A 31 6.14 -5.06 1.37
CA LYS A 31 6.31 -5.46 2.77
C LYS A 31 5.53 -6.73 3.12
N ALA A 32 4.31 -6.89 2.58
CA ALA A 32 3.54 -8.11 2.72
C ALA A 32 4.29 -9.32 2.14
N PHE A 33 4.85 -9.17 0.93
CA PHE A 33 5.70 -10.19 0.30
C PHE A 33 7.00 -10.48 1.07
N GLU A 34 7.71 -9.45 1.52
CA GLU A 34 8.93 -9.63 2.32
C GLU A 34 8.62 -10.38 3.62
N LEU A 35 7.50 -10.04 4.29
CA LEU A 35 7.10 -10.68 5.54
C LEU A 35 6.74 -12.16 5.34
N SER A 36 5.94 -12.47 4.34
CA SER A 36 5.54 -13.86 4.09
C SER A 36 6.74 -14.73 3.74
N LEU A 37 7.68 -14.22 2.93
CA LEU A 37 8.87 -14.97 2.52
C LEU A 37 9.88 -15.15 3.66
N LEU A 38 10.15 -14.09 4.45
CA LEU A 38 11.17 -14.13 5.49
C LEU A 38 10.73 -14.91 6.74
N CYS A 39 9.44 -14.93 7.02
CA CYS A 39 8.90 -15.49 8.25
C CYS A 39 8.02 -16.73 8.02
N ASP A 40 7.91 -17.22 6.78
CA ASP A 40 7.05 -18.34 6.40
C ASP A 40 5.61 -18.15 6.96
N ALA A 41 5.06 -16.98 6.69
CA ALA A 41 3.81 -16.53 7.27
C ALA A 41 2.73 -16.34 6.19
N ASP A 42 1.52 -16.79 6.51
CA ASP A 42 0.34 -16.56 5.68
C ASP A 42 -0.11 -15.10 5.80
N VAL A 43 -0.08 -14.38 4.68
CA VAL A 43 -0.36 -12.95 4.57
C VAL A 43 -1.31 -12.70 3.40
N ALA A 44 -2.44 -12.07 3.70
CA ALA A 44 -3.36 -11.54 2.70
C ALA A 44 -3.47 -10.02 2.84
N LEU A 45 -3.53 -9.32 1.70
CA LEU A 45 -3.74 -7.88 1.63
C LEU A 45 -4.81 -7.56 0.58
N ILE A 46 -5.80 -6.76 0.96
CA ILE A 46 -6.88 -6.30 0.08
C ILE A 46 -6.94 -4.78 0.16
N VAL A 47 -6.82 -4.10 -0.98
CA VAL A 47 -6.86 -2.63 -1.06
C VAL A 47 -7.81 -2.18 -2.17
N PHE A 48 -8.80 -1.38 -1.81
CA PHE A 48 -9.66 -0.69 -2.77
C PHE A 48 -9.18 0.75 -3.00
N SER A 49 -9.14 1.17 -4.27
CA SER A 49 -8.95 2.57 -4.60
C SER A 49 -10.24 3.37 -4.39
N SER A 50 -10.16 4.69 -4.44
CA SER A 50 -11.35 5.56 -4.45
C SER A 50 -12.24 5.38 -5.69
N THR A 51 -11.75 4.68 -6.71
CA THR A 51 -12.51 4.32 -7.93
C THR A 51 -13.08 2.90 -7.84
N GLY A 52 -13.00 2.24 -6.67
CA GLY A 52 -13.46 0.87 -6.47
C GLY A 52 -12.55 -0.21 -7.07
N ARG A 53 -11.37 0.15 -7.60
CA ARG A 53 -10.45 -0.84 -8.18
C ARG A 53 -9.78 -1.64 -7.07
N LEU A 54 -9.88 -2.96 -7.15
CA LEU A 54 -9.21 -3.90 -6.27
C LEU A 54 -7.71 -4.01 -6.62
N SER A 55 -6.88 -4.07 -5.59
CA SER A 55 -5.48 -4.48 -5.64
C SER A 55 -5.25 -5.41 -4.46
N GLU A 56 -4.77 -6.62 -4.73
CA GLU A 56 -4.63 -7.66 -3.72
C GLU A 56 -3.27 -8.35 -3.77
N TYR A 57 -2.94 -9.03 -2.68
CA TYR A 57 -1.81 -9.93 -2.54
C TYR A 57 -2.19 -11.08 -1.60
N SER A 58 -1.79 -12.30 -1.96
CA SER A 58 -1.89 -13.50 -1.14
C SER A 58 -0.53 -14.19 -1.17
N SER A 59 -0.02 -14.62 -0.02
CA SER A 59 1.28 -15.30 0.07
C SER A 59 1.24 -16.78 -0.29
N GLN A 60 0.07 -17.32 -0.61
CA GLN A 60 -0.15 -18.69 -1.06
C GLN A 60 -1.30 -18.69 -2.08
N GLU A 61 -1.25 -19.61 -3.04
CA GLU A 61 -2.48 -20.23 -3.52
C GLU A 61 -2.92 -21.29 -2.51
#